data_AF-A0AAE7J0Y0-F1
#
_entry.id   AF-A0AAE7J0Y0-F1
#
_cell.length_a   1.000
_cell.length_b   1.000
_cell.length_c   1.000
_cell.angle_alpha   90.00
_cell.angle_beta   90.00
_cell.angle_gamma   90.00
#
_symmetry.space_group_name_H-M   'P 1'
#
loop_
_entity.id
_entity.type
_entity.pdbx_description
1 polymer ?
#
loop_
_entity_poly.entity_id
_entity_poly.type
_entity_poly.pdbx_seq_one_letter_code
_entity_poly.pdbx_strand_id
1 'polypeptide(L)' 'MTSTLLKSTPARSLSVAGADQRQSHLNQAQSLFAEARAHADAGRIDASAACILKALDQERRAGSVGPQVLQLIKPRS' A
#
# COMPACT_ATOMS: atom_id res chain seq x y z
N MET A 1 23.86 32.51 19.34
CA MET A 1 22.43 32.55 18.98
C MET A 1 22.30 32.29 17.49
N THR A 2 22.27 31.03 17.06
CA THR A 2 22.12 30.69 15.63
C THR A 2 20.88 29.83 15.46
N SER A 3 19.85 30.47 14.89
CA SER A 3 18.51 29.97 14.66
C SER A 3 18.53 28.86 13.59
N THR A 4 18.09 27.65 13.97
CA THR A 4 17.88 26.55 13.04
C THR A 4 16.53 26.76 12.35
N LEU A 5 16.56 27.11 11.06
CA LEU A 5 15.37 27.21 10.21
C LEU A 5 14.76 25.81 10.00
N LEU A 6 13.69 25.51 10.73
CA LEU A 6 12.82 24.36 10.46
C LEU A 6 12.04 24.62 9.17
N LYS A 7 12.39 23.90 8.10
CA LYS A 7 11.66 23.87 6.84
C LYS A 7 10.32 23.15 7.07
N SER A 8 9.22 23.91 7.09
CA SER A 8 7.88 23.37 7.22
C SER A 8 7.48 22.60 5.95
N THR A 9 7.64 21.28 5.96
CA THR A 9 7.11 20.40 4.91
C THR A 9 5.57 20.39 5.01
N PRO A 10 4.80 20.64 3.94
CA PRO A 10 3.35 20.68 4.02
C PRO A 10 2.81 19.24 4.18
N ALA A 11 2.50 18.85 5.43
CA ALA A 11 1.94 17.54 5.77
C ALA A 11 0.71 17.14 4.92
N ARG A 12 -0.01 18.12 4.38
CA ARG A 12 -1.18 17.93 3.50
C ARG A 12 -0.84 17.40 2.10
N SER A 13 0.33 17.67 1.54
CA SER A 13 0.69 17.13 0.22
C SER A 13 1.12 15.66 0.30
N LEU A 14 1.76 15.28 1.41
CA LEU A 14 2.16 13.90 1.70
C LEU A 14 0.94 12.99 1.95
N SER A 15 -0.11 13.52 2.58
CA SER A 15 -1.35 12.76 2.81
C SER A 15 -2.12 12.49 1.50
N VAL A 16 -2.12 13.44 0.56
CA VAL A 16 -2.77 13.27 -0.74
C VAL A 16 -1.98 12.29 -1.62
N ALA A 17 -0.66 12.45 -1.69
CA ALA A 17 0.20 11.50 -2.42
C ALA A 17 0.08 10.06 -1.88
N GLY A 18 -0.03 9.90 -0.56
CA GLY A 18 -0.31 8.60 0.05
C GLY A 18 -1.70 8.06 -0.29
N ALA A 19 -2.73 8.91 -0.33
CA ALA A 19 -4.07 8.48 -0.76
C ALA A 19 -4.07 8.00 -2.22
N ASP A 20 -3.38 8.72 -3.11
CA ASP A 20 -3.26 8.36 -4.53
C ASP A 20 -2.49 7.05 -4.72
N GLN A 21 -1.39 6.86 -3.98
CA GLN A 21 -0.62 5.62 -4.03
C GLN A 21 -1.41 4.43 -3.48
N ARG A 22 -2.16 4.61 -2.40
CA ARG A 22 -3.09 3.59 -1.90
C ARG A 22 -4.10 3.21 -2.96
N GLN A 23 -4.74 4.19 -3.60
CA GLN A 23 -5.74 3.94 -4.62
C GLN A 23 -5.14 3.23 -5.84
N SER A 24 -3.92 3.58 -6.24
CA SER A 24 -3.20 2.89 -7.31
C SER A 24 -2.99 1.41 -7.01
N HIS A 25 -2.54 1.08 -5.79
CA HIS A 25 -2.39 -0.31 -5.36
C HIS A 25 -3.73 -1.07 -5.37
N LEU A 26 -4.82 -0.45 -4.88
CA LEU A 26 -6.14 -1.07 -4.92
C LEU A 26 -6.65 -1.33 -6.35
N ASN A 27 -6.42 -0.39 -7.28
CA ASN A 27 -6.79 -0.57 -8.68
C ASN A 27 -6.01 -1.73 -9.33
N GLN A 28 -4.72 -1.85 -9.03
CA GLN A 28 -3.88 -2.96 -9.50
C GLN A 28 -4.31 -4.31 -8.90
N ALA A 29 -4.72 -4.33 -7.63
CA ALA A 29 -5.26 -5.54 -7.00
C ALA A 29 -6.54 -6.00 -7.72
N GLN A 30 -7.46 -5.07 -8.01
CA GLN A 30 -8.70 -5.38 -8.71
C GLN A 30 -8.47 -5.95 -10.11
N SER A 31 -7.53 -5.40 -10.88
CA SER A 31 -7.19 -5.94 -12.21
C SER A 31 -6.62 -7.36 -12.12
N LEU A 32 -5.73 -7.61 -11.15
CA LEU A 32 -5.15 -8.94 -10.93
C LEU A 32 -6.20 -9.97 -10.49
N PHE A 33 -7.19 -9.58 -9.69
CA PHE A 33 -8.30 -10.47 -9.34
C PHE A 33 -9.20 -10.79 -10.55
N ALA A 34 -9.44 -9.80 -11.43
CA ALA A 34 -10.18 -10.05 -12.67
C ALA A 34 -9.43 -11.04 -13.58
N GLU A 35 -8.12 -10.89 -13.72
CA GLU A 35 -7.27 -11.84 -14.45
C GLU A 35 -7.27 -13.22 -13.78
N ALA A 36 -7.15 -13.29 -12.45
CA ALA A 36 -7.20 -14.54 -11.71
C ALA A 36 -8.50 -15.30 -11.97
N ARG A 37 -9.63 -14.59 -12.03
CA ARG A 37 -10.92 -15.17 -12.36
C ARG A 37 -10.95 -15.71 -13.78
N ALA A 38 -10.48 -14.94 -14.76
CA ALA A 38 -10.37 -15.41 -16.14
C ALA A 38 -9.46 -16.64 -16.29
N HIS A 39 -8.38 -16.73 -15.51
CA HIS A 39 -7.52 -17.91 -15.47
C HIS A 39 -8.23 -19.12 -14.84
N ALA A 40 -8.97 -18.92 -13.76
CA ALA A 40 -9.74 -19.97 -13.10
C ALA A 40 -10.84 -20.52 -14.01
N ASP A 41 -11.59 -19.64 -14.67
CA ASP A 41 -12.65 -20.00 -15.63
C ASP A 41 -12.07 -20.80 -16.82
N ALA A 42 -10.81 -20.53 -17.20
CA ALA A 42 -10.07 -21.28 -18.22
C ALA A 42 -9.39 -22.55 -17.70
N GLY A 43 -9.58 -22.93 -16.43
CA GLY A 43 -8.95 -24.11 -15.81
C GLY A 43 -7.44 -23.97 -15.54
N ARG A 44 -6.87 -22.77 -15.69
CA ARG A 44 -5.44 -22.49 -15.47
C ARG A 44 -5.18 -22.15 -14.01
N ILE A 45 -5.25 -23.16 -13.16
CA ILE A 45 -5.21 -23.00 -11.69
C ILE A 45 -3.92 -22.35 -11.20
N ASP A 46 -2.75 -22.76 -11.69
CA ASP A 46 -1.46 -22.20 -11.27
C ASP A 46 -1.33 -20.71 -11.61
N ALA A 47 -1.79 -20.33 -12.80
CA ALA A 47 -1.79 -18.93 -13.24
C ALA A 47 -2.79 -18.09 -12.42
N SER A 48 -3.96 -18.64 -12.12
CA SER A 48 -4.95 -18.00 -11.24
C SER A 48 -4.37 -17.76 -9.85
N ALA A 49 -3.77 -18.78 -9.23
CA ALA A 49 -3.13 -18.69 -7.93
C ALA A 49 -2.01 -17.63 -7.92
N ALA A 50 -1.17 -17.60 -8.95
CA ALA A 50 -0.13 -16.58 -9.08
C ALA A 50 -0.71 -15.15 -9.14
N CYS A 51 -1.81 -14.94 -9.87
CA CYS A 51 -2.48 -13.63 -9.91
C CYS A 51 -3.10 -13.26 -8.57
N ILE A 52 -3.72 -14.20 -7.84
CA ILE A 52 -4.28 -13.95 -6.50
C ILE A 52 -3.18 -13.50 -5.53
N LEU A 53 -2.05 -14.19 -5.50
CA LEU A 53 -0.94 -13.83 -4.60
C LEU A 53 -0.40 -12.42 -4.90
N LYS A 54 -0.30 -12.05 -6.18
CA LYS A 54 0.09 -10.69 -6.59
C LYS A 54 -0.94 -9.66 -6.16
N ALA A 55 -2.24 -9.95 -6.31
CA ALA A 55 -3.31 -9.05 -5.90
C ALA A 55 -3.28 -8.79 -4.38
N LEU A 56 -3.11 -9.85 -3.58
CA LEU A 56 -2.98 -9.75 -2.13
C LEU A 56 -1.75 -8.93 -1.71
N ASP A 57 -0.63 -9.04 -2.42
CA ASP A 57 0.53 -8.17 -2.15
C ASP A 57 0.22 -6.70 -2.41
N GLN A 58 -0.58 -6.39 -3.43
CA GLN A 58 -1.02 -5.02 -3.70
C GLN A 58 -1.97 -4.50 -2.59
N GLU A 59 -2.91 -5.31 -2.11
CA GLU A 59 -3.77 -4.95 -0.97
C GLU A 59 -2.96 -4.71 0.30
N ARG A 60 -1.98 -5.58 0.57
CA ARG A 60 -1.04 -5.41 1.70
C ARG A 60 -0.29 -4.08 1.58
N ARG A 61 0.20 -3.74 0.40
CA ARG A 61 0.87 -2.44 0.14
C ARG A 61 -0.09 -1.28 0.35
N ALA A 62 -1.32 -1.36 -0.15
CA ALA A 62 -2.34 -0.34 0.06
C ALA A 62 -2.61 -0.07 1.55
N GLY A 63 -2.69 -1.13 2.36
CA GLY A 63 -2.82 -1.04 3.82
C GLY A 63 -1.58 -0.48 4.53
N SER A 64 -0.41 -0.64 3.92
CA SER A 64 0.86 -0.10 4.42
C SER A 64 1.07 1.38 4.06
N VAL A 65 0.32 1.92 3.08
CA VAL A 65 0.41 3.33 2.71
C VAL A 65 -0.34 4.16 3.75
N GLY A 66 0.37 5.06 4.43
CA GLY A 66 -0.19 5.97 5.42
C GLY A 66 0.83 6.35 6.49
N PRO A 67 0.46 7.22 7.45
CA PRO A 67 1.31 7.53 8.58
C PRO A 67 1.58 6.26 9.39
N GLN A 68 2.82 5.81 9.43
CA GLN A 68 3.22 4.70 10.28
C GLN A 68 3.23 5.20 11.74
N VAL A 69 2.23 4.80 12.51
CA VAL A 69 2.22 5.07 13.95
C VAL A 69 3.20 4.11 14.61
N LEU A 70 4.45 4.54 14.75
CA LEU A 70 5.42 3.85 15.61
C LEU A 70 4.92 3.94 17.05
N GLN A 71 4.38 2.85 17.57
CA GLN A 71 4.18 2.70 19.01
C GLN A 71 5.57 2.57 19.63
N LEU A 72 6.14 3.70 20.06
CA LEU A 72 7.37 3.71 20.84
C LEU A 72 7.12 2.87 22.09
N ILE A 73 7.81 1.73 22.19
CA ILE A 73 7.79 0.91 23.40
C ILE A 73 8.37 1.78 24.51
N LYS A 74 7.56 2.08 25.53
CA LYS A 74 8.04 2.80 26.71
C LYS A 74 9.11 1.94 27.42
N PRO A 75 10.34 2.44 27.63
CA PRO A 75 11.34 1.70 28.38
C PRO A 75 10.89 1.54 29.83
N ARG A 76 11.11 0.34 30.38
CA ARG A 76 10.85 0.02 31.80
C ARG A 76 12.06 0.46 32.62
N SER A 77 12.13 1.75 32.97
CA SER A 77 12.96 2.27 34.06
C SER A 77 12.09 2.47 35.29
#